data_AF-A0AAP8MZV6-F1
#
_entry.id   AF-A0AAP8MZV6-F1
#
_cell.length_a   1.000
_cell.length_b   1.000
_cell.length_c   1.000
_cell.angle_alpha   90.00
_cell.angle_beta   90.00
_cell.angle_gamma   90.00
#
_symmetry.space_group_name_H-M   'P 1'
#
loop_
_entity.id
_entity.type
_entity.pdbx_description
1 polymer ?
#
loop_
_entity_poly.entity_id
_entity_poly.type
_entity_poly.pdbx_seq_one_letter_code
_entity_poly.pdbx_strand_id
1 'polypeptide(L)'
;MADEVQTDYSKKPFWLVLFIIVSQIIFLASLVSPESVRESMIDEVQYMRGVYGDSATLSIYDSAQTMSDKVLHESGFVKKTKTILLPEEYRRTRQVEDIKNFNTGFWVVVERVIDGVMVNIEFALLRVYAVKPWLLMAVLVLVASTITGFLHREVKKHGFEYSSPLRHGIARRIIYLLPIIGYLLVVTPIAMPPHVYPIVLAVCGLCVAFMVSNTIKRV
;
A
#
# COMPACT_ATOMS: atom_id res chain seq x y z
N MET A 1 -14.02 45.64 -14.79
CA MET A 1 -13.14 44.76 -15.60
C MET A 1 -12.15 44.11 -14.64
N ALA A 2 -12.63 43.13 -13.88
CA ALA A 2 -11.85 42.37 -12.92
C ALA A 2 -12.49 40.99 -12.83
N ASP A 3 -12.56 40.34 -13.99
CA ASP A 3 -12.96 38.96 -14.13
C ASP A 3 -11.78 38.19 -14.71
N GLU A 4 -11.65 36.95 -14.28
CA GLU A 4 -10.80 35.90 -14.84
C GLU A 4 -9.34 35.86 -14.35
N VAL A 5 -9.18 35.60 -13.06
CA VAL A 5 -8.15 34.63 -12.63
C VAL A 5 -8.87 33.49 -11.94
N GLN A 6 -9.61 32.71 -12.75
CA GLN A 6 -10.10 31.39 -12.36
C GLN A 6 -8.87 30.46 -12.35
N THR A 7 -8.19 30.39 -11.23
CA THR A 7 -7.16 29.36 -10.99
C THR A 7 -7.85 28.00 -10.99
N ASP A 8 -7.71 27.31 -12.12
CA ASP A 8 -8.12 25.92 -12.31
C ASP A 8 -7.31 25.01 -11.36
N TYR A 9 -7.87 24.73 -10.20
CA TYR A 9 -7.36 23.75 -9.23
C TYR A 9 -7.81 22.30 -9.55
N SER A 10 -8.27 22.01 -10.78
CA SER A 10 -9.03 20.80 -11.06
C SER A 10 -8.30 19.69 -11.83
N LYS A 11 -6.97 19.71 -11.90
CA LYS A 11 -6.19 18.49 -12.20
C LYS A 11 -5.05 18.37 -11.23
N LYS A 12 -5.29 17.72 -10.08
CA LYS A 12 -4.15 17.18 -9.31
C LYS A 12 -3.38 16.27 -10.26
N PRO A 13 -2.12 16.57 -10.59
CA PRO A 13 -1.42 15.83 -11.62
C PRO A 13 -1.21 14.41 -11.09
N PHE A 14 -1.95 13.46 -11.65
CA PHE A 14 -1.81 12.03 -11.40
C PHE A 14 -0.34 11.59 -11.49
N TRP A 15 0.40 12.24 -12.38
CA TRP A 15 1.84 12.07 -12.54
C TRP A 15 2.67 12.43 -11.29
N LEU A 16 2.30 13.45 -10.50
CA LEU A 16 3.00 13.73 -9.23
C LEU A 16 2.76 12.64 -8.19
N VAL A 17 1.56 12.07 -8.13
CA VAL A 17 1.27 10.96 -7.21
C VAL A 17 2.07 9.73 -7.60
N LEU A 18 2.09 9.41 -8.90
CA LEU A 18 2.91 8.32 -9.45
C LEU A 18 4.41 8.55 -9.18
N PHE A 19 4.90 9.77 -9.39
CA PHE A 19 6.29 10.14 -9.11
C PHE A 19 6.63 9.99 -7.62
N ILE A 20 5.74 10.42 -6.72
CA ILE A 20 5.93 10.26 -5.27
C ILE A 20 6.01 8.78 -4.90
N ILE A 21 5.10 7.95 -5.41
CA ILE A 21 5.08 6.49 -5.21
C ILE A 21 6.39 5.85 -5.69
N VAL A 22 6.81 6.15 -6.92
CA VAL A 22 8.05 5.61 -7.50
C VAL A 22 9.28 6.10 -6.72
N SER A 23 9.31 7.37 -6.33
CA SER A 23 10.40 7.94 -5.53
C SER A 23 10.49 7.30 -4.14
N GLN A 24 9.35 6.98 -3.51
CA GLN A 24 9.29 6.29 -2.22
C GLN A 24 9.82 4.87 -2.34
N ILE A 25 9.43 4.12 -3.38
CA ILE A 25 9.94 2.77 -3.63
C ILE A 25 11.46 2.80 -3.83
N ILE A 26 11.97 3.75 -4.61
CA ILE A 26 13.40 3.93 -4.84
C ILE A 26 14.12 4.35 -3.55
N PHE A 27 13.54 5.25 -2.77
CA PHE A 27 14.13 5.73 -1.52
C PHE A 27 14.19 4.61 -0.47
N LEU A 28 13.11 3.84 -0.31
CA LEU A 28 13.06 2.69 0.57
C LEU A 28 14.01 1.58 0.11
N ALA A 29 14.06 1.28 -1.19
CA ALA A 29 14.98 0.28 -1.75
C ALA A 29 16.46 0.73 -1.70
N SER A 30 16.73 2.04 -1.65
CA SER A 30 18.09 2.57 -1.54
C SER A 30 18.57 2.67 -0.10
N LEU A 31 17.67 2.87 0.87
CA LEU A 31 18.02 3.08 2.28
C LEU A 31 17.92 1.79 3.11
N VAL A 32 17.07 0.85 2.70
CA VAL A 32 16.86 -0.44 3.37
C VAL A 32 17.56 -1.53 2.58
N SER A 33 18.40 -2.32 3.27
CA SER A 33 19.10 -3.43 2.61
C SER A 33 18.10 -4.54 2.23
N PRO A 34 18.29 -5.24 1.09
CA PRO A 34 17.39 -6.33 0.69
C PRO A 34 17.24 -7.42 1.76
N GLU A 35 18.26 -7.62 2.58
CA GLU A 35 18.27 -8.54 3.71
C GLU A 35 17.29 -8.11 4.79
N SER A 36 17.27 -6.83 5.18
CA SER A 36 16.32 -6.32 6.19
C SER A 36 14.86 -6.43 5.75
N VAL A 37 14.58 -6.28 4.44
CA VAL A 37 13.23 -6.50 3.90
C VAL A 37 12.85 -7.98 4.01
N ARG A 38 13.79 -8.88 3.70
CA ARG A 38 13.58 -10.33 3.79
C ARG A 38 13.36 -10.79 5.24
N GLU A 39 14.14 -10.26 6.18
CA GLU A 39 13.93 -10.49 7.62
C GLU A 39 12.54 -10.01 8.05
N SER A 40 12.15 -8.80 7.65
CA SER A 40 10.81 -8.26 7.93
C SER A 40 9.70 -9.14 7.36
N MET A 41 9.90 -9.72 6.17
CA MET A 41 8.95 -10.66 5.58
C MET A 41 8.83 -11.94 6.39
N ILE A 42 9.95 -12.50 6.88
CA ILE A 42 9.96 -13.71 7.72
C ILE A 42 9.22 -13.44 9.04
N ASP A 43 9.50 -12.32 9.68
CA ASP A 43 8.83 -11.91 10.93
C ASP A 43 7.32 -11.74 10.72
N GLU A 44 6.91 -11.11 9.61
CA GLU A 44 5.49 -10.95 9.28
C GLU A 44 4.79 -12.28 9.03
N VAL A 45 5.44 -13.23 8.33
CA VAL A 45 4.93 -14.59 8.16
C VAL A 45 4.79 -15.29 9.52
N GLN A 46 5.71 -15.07 10.46
CA GLN A 46 5.58 -15.62 11.81
C GLN A 46 4.38 -15.01 12.55
N TYR A 47 4.15 -13.70 12.44
CA TYR A 47 2.95 -13.07 13.01
C TYR A 47 1.67 -13.60 12.37
N MET A 48 1.69 -13.85 11.06
CA MET A 48 0.57 -14.46 10.33
C MET A 48 0.21 -15.84 10.88
N ARG A 49 1.19 -16.68 11.20
CA ARG A 49 0.92 -18.00 11.81
C ARG A 49 0.14 -17.89 13.12
N GLY A 50 0.46 -16.89 13.95
CA GLY A 50 -0.25 -16.66 15.21
C GLY A 50 -1.71 -16.23 15.06
N VAL A 51 -2.08 -15.58 13.94
CA VAL A 51 -3.44 -15.03 13.74
C VAL A 51 -4.27 -15.89 12.79
N TYR A 52 -3.70 -16.33 11.68
CA TYR A 52 -4.39 -17.12 10.65
C TYR A 52 -4.26 -18.63 10.87
N GLY A 53 -3.27 -19.07 11.64
CA GLY A 53 -2.87 -20.47 11.74
C GLY A 53 -1.92 -20.89 10.62
N ASP A 54 -1.28 -22.04 10.81
CA ASP A 54 -0.20 -22.52 9.94
C ASP A 54 -0.68 -22.81 8.51
N SER A 55 -1.79 -23.54 8.36
CA SER A 55 -2.29 -23.95 7.04
C SER A 55 -2.73 -22.77 6.17
N ALA A 56 -3.40 -21.77 6.77
CA ALA A 56 -3.83 -20.57 6.06
C ALA A 56 -2.63 -19.66 5.73
N THR A 57 -1.65 -19.56 6.62
CA THR A 57 -0.43 -18.80 6.36
C THR A 57 0.38 -19.42 5.23
N LEU A 58 0.51 -20.75 5.21
CA LEU A 58 1.18 -21.48 4.14
C LEU A 58 0.51 -21.25 2.78
N SER A 59 -0.83 -21.33 2.72
CA SER A 59 -1.55 -21.12 1.46
C SER A 59 -1.45 -19.68 0.94
N ILE A 60 -1.46 -18.68 1.83
CA ILE A 60 -1.23 -17.28 1.47
C ILE A 60 0.19 -17.09 0.93
N TYR A 61 1.19 -17.64 1.63
CA TYR A 61 2.59 -17.55 1.23
C TYR A 61 2.84 -18.22 -0.12
N ASP A 62 2.35 -19.45 -0.32
CA ASP A 62 2.52 -20.20 -1.57
C ASP A 62 1.82 -19.52 -2.75
N SER A 63 0.62 -18.97 -2.52
CA SER A 63 -0.10 -18.20 -3.54
C SER A 63 0.64 -16.91 -3.93
N ALA A 64 1.25 -16.22 -2.96
CA ALA A 64 2.03 -15.03 -3.19
C ALA A 64 3.35 -15.36 -3.91
N GLN A 65 4.03 -16.43 -3.51
CA GLN A 65 5.26 -16.90 -4.14
C GLN A 65 5.02 -17.34 -5.58
N THR A 66 3.98 -18.14 -5.84
CA THR A 66 3.61 -18.55 -7.20
C THR A 66 3.31 -17.34 -8.09
N MET A 67 2.64 -16.32 -7.57
CA MET A 67 2.38 -15.10 -8.32
C MET A 67 3.65 -14.29 -8.55
N SER A 68 4.52 -14.22 -7.56
CA SER A 68 5.82 -13.55 -7.68
C SER A 68 6.70 -14.22 -8.72
N ASP A 69 6.80 -15.54 -8.71
CA ASP A 69 7.60 -16.31 -9.67
C ASP A 69 7.11 -16.07 -11.10
N LYS A 70 5.79 -16.05 -11.32
CA LYS A 70 5.19 -15.71 -12.61
C LYS A 70 5.55 -14.29 -13.06
N VAL A 71 5.43 -13.32 -12.16
CA VAL A 71 5.61 -11.89 -12.48
C VAL A 71 7.08 -11.51 -12.64
N LEU A 72 7.98 -12.06 -11.82
CA LEU A 72 9.39 -11.66 -11.74
C LEU A 72 10.30 -12.57 -12.57
N HIS A 73 10.12 -13.88 -12.47
CA HIS A 73 11.02 -14.88 -13.05
C HIS A 73 10.55 -15.36 -14.43
N GLU A 74 9.31 -15.84 -14.54
CA GLU A 74 8.79 -16.41 -15.80
C GLU A 74 8.60 -15.34 -16.89
N SER A 75 8.20 -14.13 -16.52
CA SER A 75 8.10 -12.99 -17.44
C SER A 75 9.47 -12.51 -17.97
N GLY A 76 10.56 -12.96 -17.35
CA GLY A 76 11.92 -12.48 -17.58
C GLY A 76 12.13 -11.03 -17.13
N PHE A 77 11.22 -10.44 -16.34
CA PHE A 77 11.31 -9.05 -15.88
C PHE A 77 12.61 -8.78 -15.13
N VAL A 78 12.99 -9.64 -14.18
CA VAL A 78 14.25 -9.50 -13.43
C VAL A 78 15.45 -9.50 -14.38
N LYS A 79 15.48 -10.45 -15.34
CA LYS A 79 16.58 -10.59 -16.30
C LYS A 79 16.67 -9.39 -17.24
N LYS A 80 15.54 -8.85 -17.72
CA LYS A 80 15.50 -7.65 -18.55
C LYS A 80 15.95 -6.41 -17.79
N THR A 81 15.45 -6.21 -16.57
CA THR A 81 15.82 -5.07 -15.71
C THR A 81 17.32 -5.06 -15.42
N LYS A 82 17.89 -6.21 -15.04
CA LYS A 82 19.35 -6.33 -14.84
C LYS A 82 20.14 -6.12 -16.13
N THR A 83 19.61 -6.53 -17.29
CA THR A 83 20.31 -6.36 -18.58
C THR A 83 20.32 -4.91 -19.07
N ILE A 84 19.27 -4.14 -18.78
CA ILE A 84 19.16 -2.72 -19.19
C ILE A 84 19.95 -1.82 -18.25
N LEU A 85 19.90 -2.09 -16.94
CA LEU A 85 20.47 -1.21 -15.91
C LEU A 85 21.91 -1.54 -15.54
N LEU A 86 22.39 -2.78 -15.75
CA LEU A 86 23.77 -3.18 -15.39
C LEU A 86 24.61 -3.45 -16.66
N PRO A 87 25.83 -2.89 -16.75
CA PRO A 87 26.76 -3.16 -17.84
C PRO A 87 27.07 -4.65 -17.95
N GLU A 88 27.35 -5.11 -19.17
CA GLU A 88 27.70 -6.51 -19.43
C GLU A 88 28.99 -6.94 -18.72
N GLU A 89 29.95 -6.02 -18.57
CA GLU A 89 31.21 -6.21 -17.86
C GLU A 89 30.99 -6.49 -16.37
N TYR A 90 30.12 -5.71 -15.71
CA TYR A 90 29.75 -5.95 -14.32
C TYR A 90 29.02 -7.29 -14.15
N ARG A 91 28.13 -7.65 -15.10
CA ARG A 91 27.39 -8.92 -15.04
C ARG A 91 28.29 -10.15 -15.16
N ARG A 92 29.41 -10.04 -15.88
CA ARG A 92 30.33 -11.16 -16.14
C ARG A 92 31.40 -11.33 -15.07
N THR A 93 31.92 -10.23 -14.53
CA THR A 93 33.12 -10.26 -13.68
C THR A 93 32.83 -9.75 -12.25
N ARG A 94 31.64 -9.20 -11.99
CA ARG A 94 31.27 -8.48 -10.75
C ARG A 94 32.21 -7.32 -10.37
N GLN A 95 33.10 -6.96 -11.28
CA GLN A 95 34.05 -5.88 -11.17
C GLN A 95 34.06 -5.16 -12.51
N VAL A 96 33.86 -3.84 -12.47
CA VAL A 96 34.02 -2.98 -13.65
C VAL A 96 35.40 -2.35 -13.52
N GLU A 97 36.32 -2.73 -14.40
CA GLU A 97 37.64 -2.11 -14.53
C GLU A 97 37.58 -0.84 -15.42
N ASP A 98 36.47 -0.10 -15.39
CA ASP A 98 36.34 1.10 -16.22
C ASP A 98 36.91 2.32 -15.49
N ILE A 99 37.97 2.87 -16.07
CA ILE A 99 38.90 3.86 -15.51
C ILE A 99 38.30 5.28 -15.56
N LYS A 100 37.07 5.45 -16.05
CA LYS A 100 36.57 6.75 -16.53
C LYS A 100 35.40 7.40 -15.80
N ASN A 101 34.98 6.96 -14.61
CA ASN A 101 34.37 7.80 -13.53
C ASN A 101 33.46 7.03 -12.54
N PHE A 102 33.15 5.76 -12.75
CA PHE A 102 32.27 5.00 -11.84
C PHE A 102 33.00 3.81 -11.21
N ASN A 103 33.43 4.00 -9.96
CA ASN A 103 34.08 2.99 -9.11
C ASN A 103 33.19 1.73 -8.94
N THR A 104 33.81 0.60 -8.63
CA THR A 104 33.22 -0.71 -8.32
C THR A 104 32.03 -0.63 -7.35
N GLY A 105 32.02 0.35 -6.44
CA GLY A 105 30.94 0.55 -5.47
C GLY A 105 29.60 1.05 -6.04
N PHE A 106 29.58 1.81 -7.14
CA PHE A 106 28.32 2.33 -7.69
C PHE A 106 27.44 1.20 -8.23
N TRP A 107 28.02 0.26 -8.98
CA TRP A 107 27.29 -0.85 -9.58
C TRP A 107 26.79 -1.85 -8.54
N VAL A 108 27.52 -2.02 -7.43
CA VAL A 108 27.06 -2.80 -6.27
C VAL A 108 25.81 -2.16 -5.64
N VAL A 109 25.77 -0.83 -5.54
CA VAL A 109 24.58 -0.11 -5.05
C VAL A 109 23.41 -0.27 -6.01
N VAL A 110 23.63 -0.13 -7.31
CA VAL A 110 22.57 -0.32 -8.33
C VAL A 110 22.01 -1.74 -8.29
N GLU A 111 22.87 -2.76 -8.23
CA GLU A 111 22.44 -4.16 -8.11
C GLU A 111 21.63 -4.37 -6.83
N ARG A 112 22.08 -3.81 -5.69
CA ARG A 112 21.36 -3.87 -4.42
C ARG A 112 19.99 -3.20 -4.50
N VAL A 113 19.88 -2.04 -5.15
CA VAL A 113 18.59 -1.35 -5.35
C VAL A 113 17.66 -2.20 -6.21
N ILE A 114 18.15 -2.81 -7.30
CA ILE A 114 17.36 -3.69 -8.14
C ILE A 114 16.82 -4.86 -7.32
N ASP A 115 17.69 -5.54 -6.57
CA ASP A 115 17.30 -6.68 -5.73
C ASP A 115 16.33 -6.25 -4.61
N GLY A 116 16.56 -5.09 -3.99
CA GLY A 116 15.67 -4.51 -2.99
C GLY A 116 14.28 -4.21 -3.54
N VAL A 117 14.17 -3.70 -4.76
CA VAL A 117 12.87 -3.49 -5.43
C VAL A 117 12.17 -4.83 -5.68
N MET A 118 12.89 -5.87 -6.13
CA MET A 118 12.28 -7.19 -6.38
C MET A 118 11.75 -7.82 -5.08
N VAL A 119 12.53 -7.77 -4.00
CA VAL A 119 12.10 -8.28 -2.68
C VAL A 119 10.92 -7.47 -2.13
N ASN A 120 10.89 -6.16 -2.36
CA ASN A 120 9.72 -5.34 -1.98
C ASN A 120 8.46 -5.72 -2.79
N ILE A 121 8.60 -6.08 -4.07
CA ILE A 121 7.46 -6.56 -4.87
C ILE A 121 6.96 -7.91 -4.33
N GLU A 122 7.86 -8.84 -4.02
CA GLU A 122 7.54 -10.11 -3.35
C GLU A 122 6.75 -9.86 -2.05
N PHE A 123 7.25 -8.95 -1.21
CA PHE A 123 6.63 -8.65 0.07
C PHE A 123 5.27 -7.94 -0.08
N ALA A 124 5.16 -7.02 -1.04
CA ALA A 124 3.89 -6.37 -1.37
C ALA A 124 2.85 -7.39 -1.85
N LEU A 125 3.26 -8.36 -2.68
CA LEU A 125 2.38 -9.46 -3.12
C LEU A 125 1.91 -10.29 -1.93
N LEU A 126 2.80 -10.67 -1.01
CA LEU A 126 2.43 -11.38 0.22
C LEU A 126 1.29 -10.67 0.96
N ARG A 127 1.40 -9.35 1.14
CA ARG A 127 0.39 -8.54 1.82
C ARG A 127 -0.92 -8.42 1.08
N VAL A 128 -0.89 -8.32 -0.25
CA VAL A 128 -2.10 -8.33 -1.08
C VAL A 128 -2.88 -9.64 -0.88
N TYR A 129 -2.18 -10.79 -0.79
CA TYR A 129 -2.81 -12.06 -0.48
C TYR A 129 -3.23 -12.17 0.99
N ALA A 130 -2.47 -11.59 1.93
CA ALA A 130 -2.81 -11.56 3.35
C ALA A 130 -4.06 -10.76 3.68
N VAL A 131 -4.47 -9.82 2.82
CA VAL A 131 -5.74 -9.07 2.95
C VAL A 131 -6.96 -9.92 2.58
N LYS A 132 -6.82 -10.94 1.74
CA LYS A 132 -7.95 -11.72 1.20
C LYS A 132 -8.87 -12.30 2.29
N PRO A 133 -8.36 -12.93 3.38
CA PRO A 133 -9.22 -13.45 4.44
C PRO A 133 -10.10 -12.37 5.09
N TRP A 134 -9.64 -11.12 5.13
CA TRP A 134 -10.34 -10.00 5.76
C TRP A 134 -11.41 -9.37 4.86
N LEU A 135 -11.45 -9.68 3.57
CA LEU A 135 -12.41 -9.07 2.64
C LEU A 135 -13.86 -9.34 3.03
N LEU A 136 -14.17 -10.57 3.47
CA LEU A 136 -15.51 -10.91 3.92
C LEU A 136 -15.91 -10.08 5.15
N MET A 137 -15.01 -9.97 6.13
CA MET A 137 -15.22 -9.15 7.31
C MET A 137 -15.36 -7.66 6.95
N ALA A 138 -14.56 -7.16 6.00
CA ALA A 138 -14.67 -5.80 5.51
C ALA A 138 -16.07 -5.49 4.96
N VAL A 139 -16.62 -6.40 4.14
CA VAL A 139 -17.99 -6.27 3.62
C VAL A 139 -19.01 -6.21 4.75
N LEU A 140 -18.93 -7.12 5.73
CA LEU A 140 -19.86 -7.14 6.87
C LEU A 140 -19.79 -5.84 7.68
N VAL A 141 -18.58 -5.36 8.00
CA VAL A 141 -18.37 -4.12 8.75
C VAL A 141 -18.91 -2.91 8.00
N LEU A 142 -18.69 -2.82 6.68
CA LEU A 142 -19.18 -1.72 5.86
C LEU A 142 -20.71 -1.71 5.78
N VAL A 143 -21.35 -2.86 5.62
CA VAL A 143 -22.81 -2.98 5.61
C VAL A 143 -23.38 -2.58 6.96
N ALA A 144 -22.88 -3.15 8.06
CA ALA A 144 -23.33 -2.84 9.42
C ALA A 144 -23.16 -1.35 9.75
N SER A 145 -22.02 -0.76 9.37
CA SER A 145 -21.73 0.65 9.59
C SER A 145 -22.64 1.57 8.78
N THR A 146 -22.96 1.18 7.54
CA THR A 146 -23.89 1.91 6.67
C THR A 146 -25.30 1.91 7.26
N ILE A 147 -25.80 0.73 7.66
CA ILE A 147 -27.12 0.58 8.30
C ILE A 147 -27.18 1.41 9.59
N THR A 148 -26.15 1.30 10.43
CA THR A 148 -26.04 2.10 11.67
C THR A 148 -26.07 3.60 11.37
N GLY A 149 -25.36 4.04 10.32
CA GLY A 149 -25.37 5.42 9.86
C GLY A 149 -26.77 5.89 9.44
N PHE A 150 -27.53 5.05 8.73
CA PHE A 150 -28.92 5.34 8.34
C PHE A 150 -29.86 5.43 9.54
N LEU A 151 -29.79 4.46 10.46
CA LEU A 151 -30.61 4.48 11.68
C LEU A 151 -30.35 5.73 12.51
N HIS A 152 -29.08 6.10 12.69
CA HIS A 152 -28.71 7.31 13.43
C HIS A 152 -29.15 8.59 12.71
N ARG A 153 -29.24 8.57 11.37
CA ARG A 153 -29.83 9.65 10.60
C ARG A 153 -31.34 9.76 10.81
N GLU A 154 -32.07 8.64 10.85
CA GLU A 154 -33.51 8.63 11.15
C GLU A 154 -33.80 9.17 12.55
N VAL A 155 -33.01 8.78 13.56
CA VAL A 155 -33.11 9.35 14.91
C VAL A 155 -32.96 10.87 14.89
N LYS A 156 -31.97 11.41 14.16
CA LYS A 156 -31.80 12.87 13.97
C LYS A 156 -32.87 13.52 13.10
N LYS A 157 -33.66 12.75 12.33
CA LYS A 157 -34.81 13.31 11.61
C LYS A 157 -35.96 13.60 12.56
N HIS A 158 -36.21 12.70 13.51
CA HIS A 158 -37.30 12.81 14.48
C HIS A 158 -36.90 13.55 15.77
N GLY A 159 -35.59 13.59 16.10
CA GLY A 159 -35.04 14.43 17.15
C GLY A 159 -34.67 15.82 16.63
N PHE A 160 -34.68 16.82 17.52
CA PHE A 160 -34.19 18.18 17.24
C PHE A 160 -32.65 18.28 17.15
N GLU A 161 -31.97 17.16 16.91
CA GLU A 161 -30.51 17.10 16.80
C GLU A 161 -30.04 17.52 15.41
N TYR A 162 -29.06 18.42 15.37
CA TYR A 162 -28.47 18.91 14.13
C TYR A 162 -27.38 17.96 13.59
N SER A 163 -27.36 17.75 12.27
CA SER A 163 -26.24 17.10 11.59
C SER A 163 -24.99 17.98 11.72
N SER A 164 -23.89 17.43 12.25
CA SER A 164 -22.64 18.17 12.43
C SER A 164 -21.81 18.17 11.13
N PRO A 165 -21.55 19.34 10.51
CA PRO A 165 -20.70 19.43 9.32
C PRO A 165 -19.24 19.04 9.59
N LEU A 166 -18.77 19.26 10.82
CA LEU A 166 -17.42 18.88 11.25
C LEU A 166 -17.22 17.35 11.23
N ARG A 167 -18.16 16.59 11.80
CA ARG A 167 -18.09 15.11 11.81
C ARG A 167 -18.12 14.53 10.41
N HIS A 168 -18.98 15.06 9.54
CA HIS A 168 -19.02 14.65 8.13
C HIS A 168 -17.73 15.00 7.39
N GLY A 169 -17.20 16.22 7.59
CA GLY A 169 -15.96 16.68 6.95
C GLY A 169 -14.73 15.85 7.34
N ILE A 170 -14.58 15.52 8.63
CA ILE A 170 -13.48 14.68 9.12
C ILE A 170 -13.60 13.26 8.57
N ALA A 171 -14.79 12.64 8.67
CA ALA A 171 -15.03 11.31 8.14
C ALA A 171 -14.72 11.21 6.64
N ARG A 172 -15.14 12.21 5.86
CA ARG A 172 -14.85 12.29 4.43
C ARG A 172 -13.35 12.38 4.14
N ARG A 173 -12.62 13.20 4.89
CA ARG A 173 -11.15 13.34 4.75
C ARG A 173 -10.45 12.01 5.04
N ILE A 174 -10.83 11.31 6.11
CA ILE A 174 -10.24 10.01 6.46
C ILE A 174 -10.53 8.96 5.38
N ILE A 175 -11.76 8.91 4.86
CA ILE A 175 -12.11 8.01 3.74
C ILE A 175 -11.24 8.29 2.50
N TYR A 176 -10.98 9.57 2.18
CA TYR A 176 -10.09 9.91 1.06
C TYR A 176 -8.62 9.58 1.32
N LEU A 177 -8.19 9.51 2.58
CA LEU A 177 -6.83 9.08 2.95
C LEU A 177 -6.67 7.55 2.96
N LEU A 178 -7.77 6.80 3.04
CA LEU A 178 -7.74 5.34 3.19
C LEU A 178 -6.98 4.60 2.06
N PRO A 179 -7.10 4.99 0.77
CA PRO A 179 -6.30 4.38 -0.29
C PRO A 179 -4.80 4.64 -0.13
N ILE A 180 -4.42 5.83 0.36
CA ILE A 180 -3.02 6.18 0.63
C ILE A 180 -2.48 5.35 1.79
N ILE A 181 -3.27 5.22 2.86
CA ILE A 181 -2.92 4.35 4.00
C ILE A 181 -2.79 2.90 3.54
N GLY A 182 -3.73 2.40 2.75
CA GLY A 182 -3.67 1.04 2.20
C GLY A 182 -2.44 0.80 1.32
N TYR A 183 -2.10 1.77 0.47
CA TYR A 183 -0.87 1.74 -0.32
C TYR A 183 0.38 1.67 0.58
N LEU A 184 0.48 2.54 1.58
CA LEU A 184 1.59 2.56 2.52
C LEU A 184 1.69 1.24 3.30
N LEU A 185 0.56 0.67 3.74
CA LEU A 185 0.54 -0.61 4.43
C LEU A 185 1.06 -1.76 3.55
N VAL A 186 0.88 -1.70 2.24
CA VAL A 186 1.39 -2.73 1.34
C VAL A 186 2.88 -2.53 1.07
N VAL A 187 3.33 -1.30 0.83
CA VAL A 187 4.68 -1.00 0.32
C VAL A 187 5.73 -0.81 1.41
N THR A 188 5.34 -0.56 2.66
CA THR A 188 6.31 -0.25 3.73
C THR A 188 7.17 -1.48 4.09
N PRO A 189 8.51 -1.42 4.06
CA PRO A 189 9.40 -2.55 4.34
C PRO A 189 9.60 -2.80 5.84
N ILE A 190 8.52 -2.75 6.63
CA ILE A 190 8.53 -2.96 8.08
C ILE A 190 7.55 -4.10 8.37
N ALA A 191 7.99 -5.10 9.13
CA ALA A 191 7.13 -6.20 9.56
C ALA A 191 5.92 -5.66 10.32
N MET A 192 4.72 -5.95 9.83
CA MET A 192 3.48 -5.51 10.45
C MET A 192 2.68 -6.71 10.93
N PRO A 193 2.19 -6.68 12.18
CA PRO A 193 1.35 -7.74 12.66
C PRO A 193 -0.03 -7.73 11.97
N PRO A 194 -0.64 -8.90 11.70
CA PRO A 194 -1.90 -9.00 10.96
C PRO A 194 -3.10 -8.28 11.58
N HIS A 195 -3.04 -7.91 12.86
CA HIS A 195 -4.11 -7.17 13.54
C HIS A 195 -4.27 -5.73 13.03
N VAL A 196 -3.34 -5.21 12.23
CA VAL A 196 -3.50 -3.89 11.61
C VAL A 196 -4.71 -3.86 10.67
N TYR A 197 -4.99 -4.94 9.94
CA TYR A 197 -6.14 -5.02 9.02
C TYR A 197 -7.49 -4.83 9.72
N PRO A 198 -7.85 -5.57 10.79
CA PRO A 198 -9.12 -5.35 11.50
C PRO A 198 -9.22 -3.95 12.12
N ILE A 199 -8.12 -3.37 12.61
CA ILE A 199 -8.12 -2.01 13.16
C ILE A 199 -8.47 -0.98 12.08
N VAL A 200 -7.83 -1.07 10.91
CA VAL A 200 -8.11 -0.18 9.77
C VAL A 200 -9.56 -0.33 9.31
N LEU A 201 -10.08 -1.56 9.28
CA LEU A 201 -11.47 -1.83 8.94
C LEU A 201 -12.46 -1.24 9.95
N ALA A 202 -12.16 -1.32 11.25
CA ALA A 202 -12.99 -0.71 12.30
C ALA A 202 -13.04 0.82 12.16
N VAL A 203 -11.89 1.46 11.93
CA VAL A 203 -11.80 2.91 11.68
C VAL A 203 -12.58 3.29 10.42
N CYS A 204 -12.45 2.49 9.35
CA CYS A 204 -13.19 2.70 8.11
C CYS A 204 -14.71 2.62 8.35
N GLY A 205 -15.18 1.58 9.04
CA GLY A 205 -16.59 1.42 9.39
C GLY A 205 -17.13 2.61 10.18
N LEU A 206 -16.42 3.04 11.21
CA LEU A 206 -16.80 4.22 12.01
C LEU A 206 -16.88 5.49 11.16
N CYS A 207 -15.93 5.70 10.26
CA CYS A 207 -15.95 6.83 9.33
C CYS A 207 -17.16 6.78 8.39
N VAL A 208 -17.49 5.60 7.85
CA VAL A 208 -18.68 5.42 7.01
C VAL A 208 -19.96 5.72 7.79
N ALA A 209 -20.10 5.20 9.01
CA ALA A 209 -21.24 5.47 9.87
C ALA A 209 -21.39 6.97 10.17
N PHE A 210 -20.29 7.67 10.47
CA PHE A 210 -20.30 9.11 10.68
C PHE A 210 -20.59 9.92 9.42
N MET A 211 -20.08 9.48 8.28
CA MET A 211 -20.35 10.14 7.00
C MET A 211 -21.84 10.06 6.68
N VAL A 212 -22.43 8.85 6.73
CA VAL A 212 -23.85 8.60 6.41
C VAL A 212 -24.77 9.29 7.42
N SER A 213 -24.49 9.19 8.72
CA SER A 213 -25.33 9.77 9.78
C SER A 213 -25.32 11.29 9.86
N ASN A 214 -24.35 11.96 9.23
CA ASN A 214 -24.25 13.43 9.20
C ASN A 214 -24.40 14.01 7.79
N THR A 215 -24.76 13.20 6.79
CA THR A 215 -25.13 13.70 5.46
C THR A 215 -26.35 14.62 5.60
N ILE A 216 -26.22 15.84 5.06
CA ILE A 216 -27.22 16.90 5.17
C ILE A 216 -28.56 16.41 4.61
N LYS A 217 -29.64 16.65 5.36
CA LYS A 217 -31.02 16.44 4.90
C LYS A 217 -31.21 17.32 3.66
N ARG A 218 -31.33 16.73 2.46
CA ARG A 218 -32.03 17.40 1.37
C ARG A 218 -33.52 17.11 1.60
N VAL A 219 -34.27 18.20 1.77
CA VAL A 219 -35.73 18.21 1.86
C VAL A 219 -36.30 17.69 0.54
#